data_AF-A7EAI3-F1
#
_entry.id   AF-A7EAI3-F1
#
_cell.length_a   1.000
_cell.length_b   1.000
_cell.length_c   1.000
_cell.angle_alpha   90.00
_cell.angle_beta   90.00
_cell.angle_gamma   90.00
#
_symmetry.space_group_name_H-M   'P 1'
#
loop_
_entity.id
_entity.type
_entity.pdbx_description
1 polymer ?
#
loop_
_entity_poly.entity_id
_entity_poly.type
_entity_poly.pdbx_seq_one_letter_code
_entity_poly.pdbx_strand_id
1 'polypeptide(L)'
;MTQRLGKEIRGYAYLYDCPQVFVYDSVHLLIVQFHAKNKEGIRSVNCTIDVCCVPRSSADPNMCTARYGLYRLVWRGWMRLIATKAENPAVSLGGFTREFEYWSGRPFWRDEVDRHKELNHPGGYYQMFDIASNQWYWNDGNGNFMALDTVPLSI
;
A
#
# COMPACT_ATOMS: atom_id res chain seq x y z
N MET A 1 17.41 -18.02 -4.62
CA MET A 1 16.04 -18.50 -4.87
C MET A 1 16.04 -19.40 -6.09
N THR A 2 15.44 -20.59 -6.04
CA THR A 2 15.35 -21.48 -7.21
C THR A 2 14.26 -20.99 -8.18
N GLN A 3 14.41 -21.24 -9.48
CA GLN A 3 13.41 -20.84 -10.48
C GLN A 3 12.03 -21.43 -10.21
N ARG A 4 11.96 -22.64 -9.62
CA ARG A 4 10.72 -23.30 -9.24
C ARG A 4 9.99 -22.56 -8.12
N LEU A 5 10.69 -22.24 -7.03
CA LEU A 5 10.11 -21.50 -5.92
C LEU A 5 9.61 -20.11 -6.36
N GLY A 6 10.35 -19.42 -7.23
CA GLY A 6 9.91 -18.14 -7.78
C GLY A 6 8.60 -18.22 -8.58
N LYS A 7 8.41 -19.30 -9.35
CA LYS A 7 7.15 -19.57 -10.08
C LYS A 7 6.00 -19.85 -9.12
N GLU A 8 6.23 -20.65 -8.09
CA GLU A 8 5.21 -20.99 -7.08
C GLU A 8 4.77 -19.74 -6.29
N ILE A 9 5.73 -18.92 -5.82
CA ILE A 9 5.44 -17.64 -5.12
C ILE A 9 4.61 -16.70 -6.00
N ARG A 10 4.97 -16.54 -7.27
CA ARG A 10 4.20 -15.71 -8.22
C ARG A 10 2.81 -16.29 -8.46
N GLY A 11 2.69 -17.61 -8.54
CA GLY A 11 1.41 -18.31 -8.65
C GLY A 11 0.49 -17.99 -7.47
N TYR A 12 1.00 -18.04 -6.23
CA TYR A 12 0.24 -17.67 -5.04
C TYR A 12 -0.16 -16.19 -5.02
N ALA A 13 0.77 -15.30 -5.35
CA ALA A 13 0.49 -13.86 -5.43
C ALA A 13 -0.68 -13.56 -6.37
N TYR A 14 -0.66 -14.19 -7.55
CA TYR A 14 -1.72 -14.06 -8.54
C TYR A 14 -3.04 -14.69 -8.08
N LEU A 15 -2.99 -15.92 -7.53
CA LEU A 15 -4.17 -16.66 -7.09
C LEU A 15 -4.99 -15.87 -6.07
N TYR A 16 -4.30 -15.26 -5.09
CA TYR A 16 -4.93 -14.52 -3.99
C TYR A 16 -5.10 -13.03 -4.25
N ASP A 17 -4.81 -12.54 -5.46
CA ASP A 17 -4.87 -11.10 -5.78
C ASP A 17 -4.07 -10.24 -4.77
N CYS A 18 -2.94 -10.81 -4.35
CA CYS A 18 -2.09 -10.25 -3.31
C CYS A 18 -0.67 -10.13 -3.86
N PRO A 19 -0.19 -8.93 -4.18
CA PRO A 19 1.16 -8.69 -4.67
C PRO A 19 2.22 -8.84 -3.56
N GLN A 20 1.84 -9.34 -2.39
CA GLN A 20 2.70 -9.61 -1.23
C GLN A 20 2.62 -11.09 -0.89
N VAL A 21 3.77 -11.76 -0.81
CA VAL A 21 3.88 -13.16 -0.40
C VAL A 21 4.96 -13.29 0.66
N PHE A 22 4.71 -14.13 1.65
CA PHE A 22 5.67 -14.47 2.68
C PHE A 22 5.90 -15.98 2.70
N VAL A 23 7.14 -16.38 2.94
CA VAL A 23 7.54 -17.78 3.07
C VAL A 23 8.40 -17.90 4.32
N TYR A 24 8.05 -18.80 5.22
CA TYR A 24 8.78 -19.01 6.47
C TYR A 24 9.17 -20.48 6.60
N ASP A 25 10.46 -20.74 6.82
CA ASP A 25 11.02 -22.09 6.92
C ASP A 25 11.51 -22.44 8.35
N SER A 26 11.06 -21.69 9.36
CA SER A 26 11.53 -21.70 10.76
C SER A 26 12.90 -21.03 11.03
N VAL A 27 13.68 -20.73 9.99
CA VAL A 27 15.01 -20.09 10.08
C VAL A 27 15.01 -18.71 9.43
N HIS A 28 14.34 -18.54 8.31
CA HIS A 28 14.24 -17.33 7.51
C HIS A 28 12.77 -17.02 7.21
N LEU A 29 12.43 -15.75 7.34
CA LEU A 29 11.22 -15.15 6.79
C LEU A 29 11.59 -14.45 5.49
N LEU A 30 11.13 -14.99 4.38
CA LEU A 30 11.22 -14.36 3.08
C LEU A 30 9.97 -13.51 2.86
N ILE A 31 10.17 -12.25 2.49
CA ILE A 31 9.13 -11.29 2.14
C ILE A 31 9.33 -10.93 0.68
N VAL A 32 8.31 -11.14 -0.14
CA VAL A 32 8.32 -10.86 -1.59
C VAL A 32 7.21 -9.88 -1.93
N GLN A 33 7.56 -8.78 -2.58
CA GLN A 33 6.62 -7.75 -3.01
C GLN A 33 6.73 -7.53 -4.51
N PHE A 34 5.65 -7.80 -5.24
CA PHE A 34 5.51 -7.54 -6.66
C PHE A 34 5.05 -6.09 -6.87
N HIS A 35 5.79 -5.30 -7.64
CA HIS A 35 5.42 -3.93 -8.01
C HIS A 35 4.47 -3.92 -9.21
N ALA A 36 3.39 -4.70 -9.11
CA ALA A 36 2.38 -4.79 -10.16
C ALA A 36 1.42 -3.59 -10.10
N LYS A 37 0.89 -3.18 -11.26
CA LYS A 37 -0.17 -2.15 -11.34
C LYS A 37 -1.57 -2.72 -11.13
N ASN A 38 -1.72 -4.02 -11.28
CA ASN A 38 -2.96 -4.77 -11.12
C ASN A 38 -2.62 -6.28 -11.02
N LYS A 39 -3.65 -7.10 -10.79
CA LYS A 39 -3.54 -8.56 -10.70
C LYS A 39 -2.78 -9.19 -11.87
N GLU A 40 -3.12 -8.83 -13.11
CA GLU A 40 -2.47 -9.41 -14.30
C GLU A 40 -0.99 -9.00 -14.40
N GLY A 41 -0.63 -7.82 -13.91
CA GLY A 41 0.74 -7.36 -13.79
C GLY A 41 1.62 -8.29 -12.95
N ILE A 42 1.04 -9.03 -11.99
CA ILE A 42 1.77 -10.03 -11.18
C ILE A 42 2.31 -11.16 -12.06
N ARG A 43 1.71 -11.48 -13.20
CA ARG A 43 2.22 -12.54 -14.10
C ARG A 43 3.36 -12.06 -14.99
N SER A 44 3.52 -10.75 -15.14
CA SER A 44 4.51 -10.16 -16.05
C SER A 44 5.92 -10.53 -15.62
N VAL A 45 6.71 -11.02 -16.57
CA VAL A 45 8.15 -11.28 -16.39
C VAL A 45 8.90 -9.97 -16.08
N ASN A 46 8.38 -8.85 -16.56
CA ASN A 46 8.95 -7.51 -16.35
C ASN A 46 8.45 -6.83 -15.07
N CYS A 47 7.65 -7.51 -14.24
CA CYS A 47 7.25 -6.98 -12.94
C CYS A 47 8.47 -6.95 -12.02
N THR A 48 8.83 -5.76 -11.54
CA THR A 48 9.86 -5.57 -10.51
C THR A 48 9.42 -6.23 -9.21
N ILE A 49 10.37 -6.88 -8.54
CA ILE A 49 10.13 -7.62 -7.30
C ILE A 49 11.15 -7.19 -6.27
N ASP A 50 10.67 -6.75 -5.11
CA ASP A 50 11.51 -6.62 -3.93
C ASP A 50 11.49 -7.94 -3.15
N VAL A 51 12.67 -8.37 -2.71
CA VAL A 51 12.84 -9.56 -1.89
C VAL A 51 13.64 -9.19 -0.65
N CYS A 52 13.04 -9.40 0.53
CA CYS A 52 13.71 -9.23 1.81
C CYS A 52 13.80 -10.58 2.51
N CYS A 53 15.01 -11.00 2.86
CA CYS A 53 15.24 -12.21 3.65
C CYS A 53 15.57 -11.78 5.09
N VAL A 54 14.68 -12.12 6.02
CA VAL A 54 14.82 -11.77 7.42
C VAL A 54 15.13 -13.04 8.21
N PRO A 55 16.35 -13.20 8.75
CA PRO A 55 16.67 -14.36 9.56
C PRO A 55 15.96 -14.30 10.91
N ARG A 56 15.71 -15.47 11.49
CA ARG A 56 15.10 -15.61 12.83
C ARG A 56 15.96 -14.98 13.92
N SER A 57 17.28 -15.12 13.80
CA SER A 57 18.26 -14.54 14.71
C SER A 57 19.37 -13.89 13.92
N SER A 58 19.78 -12.71 14.37
CA SER A 58 20.84 -11.90 13.79
C SER A 58 21.75 -11.42 14.90
N ALA A 59 23.06 -11.45 14.70
CA ALA A 59 24.00 -10.71 15.54
C ALA A 59 24.16 -9.25 15.08
N ASP A 60 23.72 -8.91 13.87
CA ASP A 60 23.73 -7.54 13.35
C ASP A 60 22.56 -6.73 13.95
N PRO A 61 22.84 -5.68 14.75
CA PRO A 61 21.81 -4.85 15.37
C PRO A 61 21.04 -3.99 14.34
N ASN A 62 21.57 -3.79 13.14
CA ASN A 62 20.89 -3.04 12.08
C ASN A 62 19.97 -3.91 11.21
N MET A 63 19.98 -5.23 11.41
CA MET A 63 19.14 -6.14 10.63
C MET A 63 17.68 -6.04 11.07
N CYS A 64 16.78 -6.00 10.07
CA CYS A 64 15.35 -6.11 10.27
C CYS A 64 15.03 -7.36 11.10
N THR A 65 14.19 -7.23 12.13
CA THR A 65 13.70 -8.37 12.89
C THR A 65 12.49 -8.99 12.21
N ALA A 66 12.26 -10.30 12.38
CA ALA A 66 11.06 -10.96 11.84
C ALA A 66 9.77 -10.27 12.32
N ARG A 67 9.74 -9.81 13.59
CA ARG A 67 8.64 -9.02 14.15
C ARG A 67 8.42 -7.73 13.35
N TYR A 68 9.48 -6.96 13.07
CA TYR A 68 9.36 -5.71 12.33
C TYR A 68 8.93 -5.96 10.87
N GLY A 69 9.50 -6.97 10.23
CA GLY A 69 9.09 -7.40 8.88
C GLY A 69 7.61 -7.75 8.81
N LEU A 70 7.12 -8.58 9.73
CA LEU A 70 5.70 -8.93 9.84
C LEU A 70 4.80 -7.72 10.12
N TYR A 71 5.22 -6.82 11.02
CA TYR A 71 4.48 -5.58 11.27
C TYR A 71 4.32 -4.75 9.99
N ARG A 72 5.42 -4.54 9.25
CA ARG A 72 5.38 -3.78 7.98
C ARG A 72 4.52 -4.47 6.93
N LEU A 73 4.49 -5.81 6.90
CA LEU A 73 3.62 -6.57 6.02
C LEU A 73 2.14 -6.39 6.34
N VAL A 74 1.75 -6.56 7.62
CA VAL A 74 0.37 -6.36 8.06
C VAL A 74 -0.08 -4.94 7.74
N TRP A 75 0.77 -3.95 8.01
CA TRP A 75 0.48 -2.56 7.66
C TRP A 75 0.26 -2.34 6.17
N ARG A 76 1.08 -2.95 5.31
CA ARG A 76 0.93 -2.84 3.85
C ARG A 76 -0.34 -3.54 3.35
N GLY A 77 -0.65 -4.73 3.88
CA GLY A 77 -1.89 -5.44 3.57
C GLY A 77 -3.12 -4.63 4.00
N TRP A 78 -3.08 -4.05 5.20
CA TRP A 78 -4.13 -3.17 5.72
C TRP A 78 -4.33 -1.93 4.86
N MET A 79 -3.24 -1.25 4.46
CA MET A 79 -3.32 -0.10 3.56
C MET A 79 -3.94 -0.45 2.21
N ARG A 80 -3.62 -1.61 1.63
CA ARG A 80 -4.27 -2.09 0.41
C ARG A 80 -5.76 -2.35 0.62
N LEU A 81 -6.15 -2.92 1.77
CA LEU A 81 -7.56 -3.15 2.08
C LEU A 81 -8.32 -1.82 2.19
N ILE A 82 -7.76 -0.84 2.89
CA ILE A 82 -8.31 0.53 2.97
C ILE A 82 -8.50 1.10 1.56
N ALA A 83 -7.48 1.01 0.69
CA ALA A 83 -7.56 1.51 -0.67
C ALA A 83 -8.77 0.96 -1.43
N THR A 84 -9.05 -0.35 -1.32
CA THR A 84 -10.22 -0.96 -1.99
C THR A 84 -11.57 -0.44 -1.49
N LYS A 85 -11.62 0.13 -0.27
CA LYS A 85 -12.82 0.75 0.30
C LYS A 85 -12.90 2.25 0.00
N ALA A 86 -11.75 2.90 -0.13
CA ALA A 86 -11.62 4.33 -0.37
C ALA A 86 -12.04 4.80 -1.78
N GLU A 87 -12.13 3.88 -2.75
CA GLU A 87 -12.39 4.20 -4.15
C GLU A 87 -13.85 4.60 -4.44
N ASN A 88 -14.78 4.47 -3.49
CA ASN A 88 -16.20 4.73 -3.74
C ASN A 88 -16.94 5.50 -2.62
N PRO A 89 -17.27 6.79 -2.83
CA PRO A 89 -16.80 7.65 -3.92
C PRO A 89 -15.33 8.07 -3.74
N ALA A 90 -14.62 8.25 -4.85
CA ALA A 90 -13.26 8.77 -4.84
C ALA A 90 -13.24 10.24 -4.41
N VAL A 91 -12.28 10.61 -3.56
CA VAL A 91 -12.06 11.99 -3.13
C VAL A 91 -11.39 12.76 -4.27
N SER A 92 -12.00 13.85 -4.72
CA SER A 92 -11.45 14.75 -5.73
C SER A 92 -11.43 16.18 -5.18
N LEU A 93 -10.25 16.80 -5.20
CA LEU A 93 -9.99 18.12 -4.62
C LEU A 93 -9.11 18.91 -5.59
N GLY A 94 -9.43 20.18 -5.83
CA GLY A 94 -8.60 21.07 -6.64
C GLY A 94 -8.19 20.54 -8.02
N GLY A 95 -9.02 19.71 -8.68
CA GLY A 95 -8.70 19.09 -9.98
C GLY A 95 -7.79 17.85 -9.90
N PHE A 96 -7.57 17.32 -8.70
CA PHE A 96 -6.84 16.08 -8.46
C PHE A 96 -7.75 15.04 -7.82
N THR A 97 -7.72 13.82 -8.35
CA THR A 97 -8.41 12.67 -7.77
C THR A 97 -7.42 11.83 -6.95
N ARG A 98 -7.80 11.43 -5.73
CA ARG A 98 -7.00 10.49 -4.92
C ARG A 98 -7.17 9.07 -5.46
N GLU A 99 -6.05 8.41 -5.72
CA GLU A 99 -5.95 7.01 -6.12
C GLU A 99 -4.93 6.26 -5.27
N PHE A 100 -4.85 4.93 -5.44
CA PHE A 100 -3.97 4.10 -4.64
C PHE A 100 -3.11 3.17 -5.49
N GLU A 101 -1.88 2.95 -5.06
CA GLU A 101 -1.02 1.96 -5.68
C GLU A 101 -1.53 0.54 -5.36
N TYR A 102 -1.84 -0.24 -6.39
CA TYR A 102 -2.29 -1.62 -6.23
C TYR A 102 -1.39 -2.46 -5.33
N TRP A 103 -0.06 -2.32 -5.45
CA TRP A 103 0.88 -3.18 -4.75
C TRP A 103 1.18 -2.80 -3.31
N SER A 104 1.01 -1.53 -2.95
CA SER A 104 1.42 -0.99 -1.64
C SER A 104 0.27 -0.42 -0.82
N GLY A 105 -0.87 -0.12 -1.45
CA GLY A 105 -1.98 0.63 -0.87
C GLY A 105 -1.65 2.10 -0.60
N ARG A 106 -0.50 2.60 -1.08
CA ARG A 106 -0.09 3.98 -0.85
C ARG A 106 -0.98 4.93 -1.67
N PRO A 107 -1.56 5.97 -1.04
CA PRO A 107 -2.30 6.98 -1.78
C PRO A 107 -1.36 7.83 -2.63
N PHE A 108 -1.87 8.28 -3.76
CA PHE A 108 -1.31 9.34 -4.59
C PHE A 108 -2.45 10.16 -5.19
N TRP A 109 -2.15 11.38 -5.59
CA TRP A 109 -3.06 12.28 -6.29
C TRP A 109 -2.77 12.19 -7.77
N ARG A 110 -3.81 12.10 -8.58
CA ARG A 110 -3.72 12.15 -10.03
C ARG A 110 -4.41 13.40 -10.54
N ASP A 111 -3.65 14.21 -11.27
CA ASP A 111 -4.19 15.35 -12.01
C ASP A 111 -5.26 14.88 -13.01
N GLU A 112 -6.42 15.53 -13.01
CA GLU A 112 -7.53 15.18 -13.91
C GLU A 112 -7.28 15.57 -15.37
N VAL A 113 -6.43 16.59 -15.61
CA VAL A 113 -6.07 17.11 -16.93
C VAL A 113 -4.87 16.35 -17.48
N ASP A 114 -3.72 16.47 -16.81
CA ASP A 114 -2.43 15.98 -17.33
C ASP A 114 -2.11 14.55 -16.90
N ARG A 115 -2.94 13.97 -16.01
CA ARG A 115 -2.79 12.59 -15.50
C ARG A 115 -1.48 12.34 -14.75
N HIS A 116 -0.74 13.39 -14.43
CA HIS A 116 0.47 13.30 -13.64
C HIS A 116 0.11 12.84 -12.22
N LYS A 117 1.05 12.12 -11.59
CA LYS A 117 0.88 11.59 -10.24
C LYS A 117 1.75 12.31 -9.24
N GLU A 118 1.19 12.58 -8.08
CA GLU A 118 1.87 13.26 -6.98
C GLU A 118 1.59 12.55 -5.65
N LEU A 119 2.59 12.46 -4.78
CA LEU A 119 2.44 11.74 -3.51
C LEU A 119 1.69 12.57 -2.46
N ASN A 120 1.86 13.89 -2.52
CA ASN A 120 1.17 14.86 -1.68
C ASN A 120 0.25 15.68 -2.59
N HIS A 121 -0.84 16.22 -2.06
CA HIS A 121 -1.69 17.07 -2.89
C HIS A 121 -1.00 18.43 -3.13
N PRO A 122 -0.89 18.91 -4.38
CA PRO A 122 -0.19 20.16 -4.67
C PRO A 122 -0.85 21.42 -4.06
N GLY A 123 -2.17 21.40 -3.83
CA GLY A 123 -2.91 22.48 -3.16
C GLY A 123 -2.73 22.51 -1.64
N GLY A 124 -1.88 21.66 -1.05
CA GLY A 124 -1.60 21.66 0.39
C GLY A 124 -2.69 21.02 1.25
N TYR A 125 -3.66 20.34 0.65
CA TYR A 125 -4.73 19.67 1.39
C TYR A 125 -4.19 18.53 2.26
N TYR A 126 -4.74 18.39 3.47
CA TYR A 126 -4.41 17.28 4.37
C TYR A 126 -5.64 16.77 5.13
N GLN A 127 -5.50 15.55 5.65
CA GLN A 127 -6.54 14.89 6.43
C GLN A 127 -6.53 15.36 7.88
N MET A 128 -7.71 15.61 8.41
CA MET A 128 -7.94 15.84 9.82
C MET A 128 -9.02 14.88 10.33
N PHE A 129 -8.94 14.54 11.60
CA PHE A 129 -9.96 13.76 12.29
C PHE A 129 -10.80 14.70 13.15
N ASP A 130 -12.11 14.71 12.91
CA ASP A 130 -13.05 15.39 13.80
C ASP A 130 -13.56 14.41 14.86
N ILE A 131 -13.25 14.72 16.11
CA ILE A 131 -13.66 13.91 17.28
C ILE A 131 -15.18 13.95 17.47
N ALA A 132 -15.83 15.07 17.17
CA ALA A 132 -17.26 15.24 17.42
C ALA A 132 -18.12 14.39 16.47
N SER A 133 -17.75 14.36 15.18
CA SER A 133 -18.42 13.55 14.16
C SER A 133 -17.82 12.14 13.98
N ASN A 134 -16.70 11.85 14.66
CA ASN A 134 -15.94 10.59 14.57
C ASN A 134 -15.56 10.24 13.12
N GLN A 135 -15.16 11.25 12.35
CA GLN A 135 -14.95 11.15 10.91
C GLN A 135 -13.66 11.84 10.48
N TRP A 136 -13.06 11.30 9.43
CA TRP A 136 -11.96 11.93 8.72
C TRP A 136 -12.51 12.88 7.66
N TYR A 137 -11.84 14.01 7.48
CA TYR A 137 -12.17 14.98 6.45
C TYR A 137 -10.90 15.65 5.89
N TRP A 138 -11.03 16.25 4.72
CA TRP A 138 -9.99 17.00 4.06
C TRP A 138 -10.12 18.49 4.34
N ASN A 139 -8.97 19.11 4.66
CA ASN A 139 -8.82 20.53 4.94
C ASN A 139 -7.92 21.20 3.89
N ASP A 140 -8.15 22.47 3.57
CA ASP A 140 -7.36 23.26 2.60
C ASP A 140 -6.07 23.90 3.17
N GLY A 141 -5.77 23.66 4.45
CA GLY A 141 -4.67 24.27 5.17
C GLY A 141 -4.95 25.64 5.76
N ASN A 142 -6.10 26.24 5.44
CA ASN A 142 -6.59 27.47 6.06
C ASN A 142 -7.65 27.20 7.14
N GLY A 143 -7.93 25.93 7.43
CA GLY A 143 -8.97 25.55 8.39
C GLY A 143 -10.35 25.33 7.75
N ASN A 144 -10.48 25.39 6.42
CA ASN A 144 -11.76 25.14 5.76
C ASN A 144 -11.97 23.65 5.47
N PHE A 145 -13.18 23.17 5.78
CA PHE A 145 -13.64 21.84 5.39
C PHE A 145 -13.83 21.75 3.88
N MET A 146 -13.30 20.71 3.26
CA MET A 146 -13.38 20.49 1.81
C MET A 146 -14.24 19.29 1.43
N ALA A 147 -13.99 18.13 2.06
CA ALA A 147 -14.71 16.90 1.77
C ALA A 147 -14.59 15.91 2.93
N LEU A 148 -15.61 15.06 3.11
CA LEU A 148 -15.48 13.88 3.96
C LEU A 148 -14.49 12.90 3.35
N ASP A 149 -13.73 12.22 4.19
CA ASP A 149 -13.00 11.04 3.76
C ASP A 149 -13.90 9.83 3.81
N THR A 150 -14.00 9.13 2.69
CA THR A 150 -14.83 7.94 2.53
C THR A 150 -14.17 6.68 3.12
N VAL A 151 -12.98 6.81 3.72
CA VAL A 151 -12.36 5.75 4.51
C VAL A 151 -12.79 5.88 5.98
N PRO A 152 -13.72 5.04 6.48
CA PRO A 152 -13.91 4.91 7.91
C PRO A 152 -12.68 4.21 8.48
N LEU A 153 -11.73 4.97 9.02
CA LEU A 153 -10.79 4.44 10.00
C LEU A 153 -11.50 4.37 11.36
N SER A 154 -12.59 3.60 11.44
CA SER A 154 -13.11 3.16 12.73
C SER A 154 -12.18 2.05 13.21
N ILE A 155 -11.39 2.35 14.24
CA ILE A 155 -10.68 1.38 15.08
C ILE A 155 -11.70 0.76 16.04
#